data_AF-A0A1I7JUY6-F1
#
_entry.id   AF-A0A1I7JUY6-F1
#
_cell.length_a   1.000
_cell.length_b   1.000
_cell.length_c   1.000
_cell.angle_alpha   90.00
_cell.angle_beta   90.00
_cell.angle_gamma   90.00
#
_symmetry.space_group_name_H-M   'P 1'
#
loop_
_entity.id
_entity.type
_entity.pdbx_description
1 polymer ?
#
loop_
_entity_poly.entity_id
_entity_poly.type
_entity_poly.pdbx_seq_one_letter_code
_entity_poly.pdbx_strand_id
1 'polypeptide(L)' 'MMPGRKWTVDEKMNIVLEGMMPGANISEVCRRHGVAQSLYYRWREAFLAGGRAGLQSVPST' A
#
# COMPACT_ATOMS: atom_id res chain seq x y z
N MET A 1 -1.78 -13.34 -23.25
CA MET A 1 -1.13 -12.66 -22.10
C MET A 1 -1.85 -11.34 -21.89
N MET A 2 -2.79 -11.33 -20.94
CA MET A 2 -3.58 -10.13 -20.64
C MET A 2 -2.66 -9.12 -19.97
N PRO A 3 -2.54 -7.87 -20.48
CA PRO A 3 -1.65 -6.87 -19.89
C PRO A 3 -2.07 -6.69 -18.43
N GLY A 4 -1.19 -7.09 -17.52
CA GLY A 4 -1.45 -6.98 -16.09
C GLY A 4 -1.89 -5.56 -15.79
N ARG A 5 -3.03 -5.42 -15.11
CA ARG A 5 -3.55 -4.13 -14.65
C ARG A 5 -2.39 -3.37 -13.99
N LYS A 6 -2.00 -2.23 -14.56
CA LYS A 6 -0.95 -1.39 -13.99
C LYS A 6 -1.60 -0.43 -13.02
N TRP A 7 -1.34 -0.63 -11.73
CA TRP A 7 -1.73 0.35 -10.71
C TRP A 7 -0.73 1.51 -10.71
N THR A 8 -1.25 2.72 -10.80
CA THR A 8 -0.49 3.95 -10.57
C THR A 8 0.00 4.02 -9.11
N VAL A 9 0.95 4.92 -8.82
CA VAL A 9 1.43 5.10 -7.45
C VAL A 9 0.31 5.58 -6.53
N ASP A 10 -0.51 6.52 -6.99
CA ASP A 10 -1.69 7.02 -6.27
C ASP A 10 -2.71 5.92 -5.97
N GLU A 11 -3.02 5.05 -6.94
CA GLU A 11 -3.92 3.92 -6.69
C GLU A 11 -3.36 2.97 -5.64
N LYS A 12 -2.05 2.64 -5.71
CA LYS A 12 -1.40 1.79 -4.70
C LYS A 12 -1.49 2.43 -3.32
N MET A 13 -1.24 3.74 -3.22
CA MET A 13 -1.35 4.48 -1.95
C MET A 13 -2.77 4.45 -1.41
N ASN A 14 -3.78 4.75 -2.23
CA ASN A 14 -5.18 4.74 -1.78
C ASN A 14 -5.57 3.36 -1.24
N ILE A 15 -5.17 2.28 -1.91
CA ILE A 15 -5.46 0.91 -1.50
C ILE A 15 -4.76 0.56 -0.17
N VAL A 16 -3.48 0.93 -0.02
CA VAL A 16 -2.72 0.71 1.22
C VAL A 16 -3.31 1.51 2.38
N LEU A 17 -3.68 2.76 2.17
CA LEU A 17 -4.30 3.62 3.18
C LEU A 17 -5.67 3.09 3.61
N GLU A 18 -6.49 2.65 2.67
CA GLU A 18 -7.80 2.06 2.95
C GLU A 18 -7.68 0.81 3.83
N GLY A 19 -6.72 -0.06 3.53
CA GLY A 19 -6.47 -1.26 4.34
C GLY A 19 -5.71 -1.00 5.66
N MET A 20 -5.20 0.21 5.89
CA MET A 20 -4.59 0.63 7.17
C MET A 20 -5.60 1.30 8.11
N MET A 21 -6.81 1.62 7.65
CA MET A 21 -7.85 2.18 8.51
C MET A 21 -8.27 1.18 9.60
N PRO A 22 -8.56 1.65 10.83
CA PRO A 22 -9.03 0.79 11.91
C PRO A 22 -10.36 0.15 11.52
N GLY A 23 -10.44 -1.17 11.59
CA GLY A 23 -11.62 -1.94 11.20
C GLY A 23 -11.71 -2.29 9.70
N ALA A 24 -10.71 -1.91 8.89
CA ALA A 24 -10.68 -2.29 7.49
C ALA A 24 -10.43 -3.80 7.31
N ASN A 25 -11.21 -4.44 6.43
CA ASN A 25 -11.00 -5.84 6.06
C ASN A 25 -10.15 -5.94 4.79
N ILE A 26 -8.88 -6.27 4.95
CA ILE A 26 -7.89 -6.37 3.86
C ILE A 26 -8.39 -7.28 2.73
N SER A 27 -9.08 -8.38 3.05
CA SER A 27 -9.63 -9.29 2.04
C SER A 27 -10.70 -8.62 1.17
N GLU A 28 -11.54 -7.78 1.78
CA GLU A 28 -12.58 -7.05 1.06
C GLU A 28 -11.97 -5.92 0.21
N VAL A 29 -11.02 -5.17 0.76
CA VAL A 29 -10.27 -4.11 0.03
C VAL A 29 -9.57 -4.71 -1.20
N CYS A 30 -8.86 -5.82 -1.01
CA CYS A 30 -8.21 -6.55 -2.10
C CYS A 30 -9.21 -6.99 -3.18
N ARG A 31 -10.37 -7.53 -2.79
CA ARG A 31 -11.43 -7.95 -3.72
C ARG A 31 -12.03 -6.77 -4.47
N ARG A 32 -12.28 -5.65 -3.80
CA ARG A 32 -12.85 -4.41 -4.37
C ARG A 32 -11.93 -3.79 -5.42
N HIS A 33 -10.63 -3.80 -5.17
CA HIS A 33 -9.62 -3.23 -6.07
C HIS A 33 -9.01 -4.25 -7.06
N GLY A 34 -9.41 -5.52 -6.99
CA GLY A 34 -8.85 -6.59 -7.81
C GLY A 34 -7.36 -6.84 -7.55
N VAL A 35 -6.91 -6.61 -6.31
CA VAL A 35 -5.52 -6.77 -5.88
C VAL A 35 -5.36 -8.08 -5.15
N ALA A 36 -4.26 -8.80 -5.40
CA ALA A 36 -3.91 -9.96 -4.61
C ALA A 36 -3.45 -9.53 -3.21
N GLN A 37 -3.88 -10.22 -2.15
CA GLN A 37 -3.48 -9.89 -0.78
C GLN A 37 -1.95 -9.86 -0.60
N SER A 38 -1.22 -10.79 -1.23
CA SER A 38 0.25 -10.80 -1.23
C SER A 38 0.85 -9.52 -1.81
N LEU A 39 0.22 -8.93 -2.82
CA LEU A 39 0.67 -7.68 -3.45
C LEU A 39 0.38 -6.48 -2.54
N TYR A 40 -0.79 -6.47 -1.88
CA TYR A 40 -1.14 -5.46 -0.88
C TYR A 40 -0.11 -5.42 0.27
N TYR A 41 0.25 -6.57 0.84
CA TYR A 41 1.23 -6.61 1.93
C TYR A 41 2.59 -6.07 1.49
N ARG A 42 3.05 -6.42 0.29
CA ARG A 42 4.29 -5.87 -0.28
C ARG A 42 4.25 -4.34 -0.41
N TRP A 43 3.12 -3.78 -0.84
CA TRP A 43 2.97 -2.32 -0.93
C TRP A 43 2.90 -1.67 0.44
N ARG A 44 2.22 -2.28 1.41
CA ARG A 44 2.17 -1.83 2.80
C ARG A 44 3.56 -1.80 3.42
N GLU A 45 4.35 -2.86 3.26
CA GLU A 45 5.73 -2.92 3.76
C GLU A 45 6.61 -1.84 3.12
N ALA A 46 6.53 -1.66 1.80
CA ALA A 46 7.26 -0.60 1.10
C ALA A 46 6.86 0.80 1.59
N PHE A 47 5.56 1.02 1.84
CA PHE A 47 5.04 2.28 2.38
C PHE A 47 5.57 2.55 3.79
N LEU A 48 5.55 1.55 4.67
CA LEU A 48 6.08 1.67 6.04
C LEU A 48 7.60 1.86 6.06
N ALA A 49 8.33 1.17 5.18
CA ALA A 49 9.78 1.34 5.04
C ALA A 49 10.14 2.76 4.56
N GLY A 50 9.42 3.28 3.56
CA GLY A 50 9.57 4.65 3.10
C GLY A 50 9.22 5.68 4.17
N GLY A 51 8.13 5.46 4.92
CA GLY A 51 7.74 6.31 6.06
C GLY A 51 8.80 6.33 7.16
N ARG A 52 9.40 5.18 7.49
CA ARG A 52 10.48 5.11 8.48
C ARG A 52 11.73 5.86 8.03
N ALA A 53 12.12 5.73 6.76
CA ALA A 53 13.25 6.49 6.22
C ALA A 53 12.99 8.01 6.24
N GLY A 54 11.78 8.45 5.91
CA GLY A 54 11.36 9.85 5.99
C GLY A 54 11.37 10.41 7.42
N LEU A 55 10.96 9.62 8.41
CA LEU A 55 10.97 10.01 9.83
C LEU A 55 12.35 9.91 10.49
N GLN A 56 13.24 9.04 9.98
CA GLN A 56 14.64 8.97 10.40
C GLN A 56 15.46 10.16 9.89
N SER A 57 15.00 10.82 8.81
CA SER A 57 15.51 12.12 8.37
C SER A 57 14.98 13.25 9.27
N VAL A 58 15.19 13.14 10.58
CA VAL A 58 15.26 14.34 11.41
C VAL A 58 16.51 15.11 10.98
N PRO A 59 16.43 16.40 10.64
CA PRO A 59 17.63 17.19 10.42
C PRO A 59 18.40 17.22 11.74
N SER A 60 19.53 16.53 11.80
CA SER A 60 20.55 16.82 12.82
C SER A 60 20.92 18.29 12.65
N THR A 61 20.42 19.12 13.57
CA THR A 61 21.09 20.38 13.93
C THR A 61 22.40 20.04 14.63
#